data_AF-A0A0T1VZF6-F1
#
_entry.id   AF-A0A0T1VZF6-F1
#
_cell.length_a   1.000
_cell.length_b   1.000
_cell.length_c   1.000
_cell.angle_alpha   90.00
_cell.angle_beta   90.00
_cell.angle_gamma   90.00
#
_symmetry.space_group_name_H-M   'P 1'
#
loop_
_entity.id
_entity.type
_entity.pdbx_description
1 polymer ?
#
loop_
_entity_poly.entity_id
_entity_poly.type
_entity_poly.pdbx_seq_one_letter_code
_entity_poly.pdbx_strand_id
1 'polypeptide(L)'
;MSSATTRTSSDRTDELAHLHARRTHRRIAALYTESVAEELDTNPFGPHTDRTARVLRYLRSLPIAGKDVLLALGDDGPWAIGRIVIGAAGNMLVEGEPFDDYSAAARTVLRRRQAQFVNNG
;
A
#
# COMPACT_ATOMS: atom_id res chain seq x y z
N MET A 1 35.52 -17.09 -22.32
CA MET A 1 34.55 -18.19 -22.28
C MET A 1 33.37 -17.72 -21.45
N SER A 2 32.25 -17.37 -22.10
CA SER A 2 31.05 -16.87 -21.40
C SER A 2 30.23 -18.07 -20.92
N SER A 3 30.14 -18.25 -19.61
CA SER A 3 29.29 -19.30 -19.04
C SER A 3 27.84 -18.89 -19.27
N ALA A 4 27.17 -19.56 -20.21
CA ALA A 4 25.72 -19.42 -20.38
C ALA A 4 25.05 -19.89 -19.10
N THR A 5 24.61 -18.96 -18.25
CA THR A 5 23.84 -19.28 -17.05
C THR A 5 22.53 -19.92 -17.49
N THR A 6 22.39 -21.22 -17.27
CA THR A 6 21.16 -21.96 -17.59
C THR A 6 20.00 -21.36 -16.81
N ARG A 7 19.08 -20.67 -17.51
CA ARG A 7 17.84 -20.17 -16.92
C ARG A 7 16.99 -21.33 -16.40
N THR A 8 16.54 -21.22 -15.17
CA THR A 8 15.67 -22.18 -14.50
C THR A 8 14.19 -21.83 -14.71
N SER A 9 13.31 -22.75 -14.33
CA SER A 9 11.87 -22.48 -14.26
C SER A 9 11.53 -21.39 -13.22
N SER A 10 12.32 -21.27 -12.15
CA SER A 10 12.19 -20.19 -11.15
C SER A 10 12.45 -18.84 -11.79
N ASP A 11 13.58 -18.70 -12.52
CA ASP A 11 13.94 -17.45 -13.18
C ASP A 11 12.84 -16.96 -14.14
N ARG A 12 12.20 -17.89 -14.85
CA ARG A 12 11.08 -17.58 -15.74
C ARG A 12 9.83 -17.15 -14.96
N THR A 13 9.57 -17.78 -13.83
CA THR A 13 8.42 -17.43 -12.97
C THR A 13 8.59 -16.02 -12.39
N ASP A 14 9.80 -15.69 -11.94
CA ASP A 14 10.15 -14.37 -11.41
C ASP A 14 10.04 -13.29 -12.49
N GLU A 15 10.51 -13.58 -13.71
CA GLU A 15 10.36 -12.68 -14.86
C GLU A 15 8.88 -12.39 -15.16
N LEU A 16 8.05 -13.44 -15.22
CA LEU A 16 6.61 -13.30 -15.47
C LEU A 16 5.90 -12.53 -14.35
N ALA A 17 6.27 -12.79 -13.09
CA ALA A 17 5.74 -12.07 -11.94
C ALA A 17 6.09 -10.58 -12.01
N HIS A 18 7.33 -10.24 -12.37
CA HIS A 18 7.76 -8.85 -12.53
C HIS A 18 7.02 -8.15 -13.67
N LEU A 19 6.88 -8.81 -14.83
CA LEU A 19 6.12 -8.27 -15.96
C LEU A 19 4.64 -8.07 -15.60
N HIS A 20 4.04 -9.02 -14.89
CA HIS A 20 2.66 -8.91 -14.41
C HIS A 20 2.50 -7.74 -13.44
N ALA A 21 3.37 -7.62 -12.43
CA ALA A 21 3.36 -6.53 -11.47
C ALA A 21 3.44 -5.17 -12.16
N ARG A 22 4.36 -5.00 -13.13
CA ARG A 22 4.52 -3.76 -13.90
C ARG A 22 3.30 -3.43 -14.75
N ARG A 23 2.70 -4.41 -15.43
CA ARG A 23 1.47 -4.22 -16.23
C ARG A 23 0.29 -3.85 -15.35
N THR A 24 0.14 -4.53 -14.21
CA THR A 24 -0.91 -4.24 -13.24
C THR A 24 -0.74 -2.84 -12.66
N HIS A 25 0.48 -2.46 -12.28
CA HIS A 25 0.79 -1.11 -11.79
C HIS A 25 0.32 -0.04 -12.78
N ARG A 26 0.76 -0.12 -14.05
CA ARG A 26 0.37 0.85 -15.10
C ARG A 26 -1.15 0.95 -15.27
N ARG A 27 -1.85 -0.18 -15.27
CA ARG A 27 -3.31 -0.21 -15.40
C ARG A 27 -3.99 0.46 -14.21
N ILE A 28 -3.51 0.21 -12.99
CA ILE A 28 -4.08 0.81 -11.78
C ILE A 28 -3.74 2.31 -11.72
N ALA A 29 -2.54 2.71 -12.14
CA ALA A 29 -2.14 4.12 -12.18
C ALA A 29 -3.05 4.92 -13.11
N ALA A 30 -3.44 4.35 -14.25
CA ALA A 30 -4.42 4.97 -15.16
C ALA A 30 -5.84 5.09 -14.56
N LEU A 31 -6.18 4.28 -13.55
CA LEU A 31 -7.45 4.39 -12.83
C LEU A 31 -7.39 5.37 -11.66
N TYR A 32 -6.19 5.75 -11.22
CA TYR A 32 -6.00 6.65 -10.09
C TYR A 32 -6.09 8.10 -10.55
N THR A 33 -7.32 8.64 -10.52
CA THR A 33 -7.64 10.03 -10.85
C THR A 33 -7.87 10.87 -9.60
N GLU A 34 -7.91 12.19 -9.74
CA GLU A 34 -8.23 13.12 -8.64
C GLU A 34 -9.55 12.77 -7.94
N SER A 35 -10.58 12.41 -8.70
CA SER A 35 -11.86 11.94 -8.15
C SER A 35 -11.77 10.68 -7.28
N VAL A 36 -10.81 9.78 -7.55
CA VAL A 36 -10.56 8.61 -6.68
C VAL A 36 -9.89 9.05 -5.39
N ALA A 37 -8.96 10.00 -5.46
CA ALA A 37 -8.30 10.56 -4.28
C ALA A 37 -9.31 11.29 -3.38
N GLU A 38 -10.17 12.13 -3.96
CA GLU A 38 -11.25 12.85 -3.26
C GLU A 38 -12.27 11.90 -2.62
N GLU A 39 -12.68 10.84 -3.33
CA GLU A 39 -13.61 9.83 -2.80
C GLU A 39 -13.02 9.14 -1.56
N LEU A 40 -11.75 8.71 -1.64
CA LEU A 40 -11.05 8.06 -0.54
C LEU A 40 -10.80 9.00 0.64
N ASP A 41 -10.56 10.29 0.38
CA ASP A 41 -10.40 11.28 1.42
C ASP A 41 -11.71 11.58 2.13
N THR A 42 -12.80 11.73 1.38
CA THR A 42 -14.12 12.00 1.95
C THR A 42 -14.62 10.82 2.78
N ASN A 43 -14.55 9.61 2.22
CA ASN A 43 -15.02 8.39 2.85
C ASN A 43 -13.98 7.26 2.72
N PRO A 44 -13.10 7.07 3.71
CA PRO A 44 -12.05 6.04 3.67
C PRO A 44 -12.58 4.61 3.85
N PHE A 45 -13.83 4.43 4.28
CA PHE A 45 -14.41 3.14 4.67
C PHE A 45 -15.39 2.57 3.63
N GLY A 46 -15.90 3.42 2.74
CA GLY A 46 -16.83 3.05 1.69
C GLY A 46 -18.30 3.17 2.12
N PRO A 47 -19.26 2.78 1.26
CA PRO A 47 -19.06 2.08 -0.02
C PRO A 47 -18.32 2.91 -1.06
N HIS A 48 -17.64 2.22 -1.99
CA HIS A 48 -16.82 2.86 -3.02
C HIS A 48 -17.35 2.57 -4.43
N THR A 49 -17.04 3.45 -5.38
CA THR A 49 -17.21 3.18 -6.81
C THR A 49 -16.35 1.98 -7.25
N ASP A 50 -16.73 1.27 -8.32
CA ASP A 50 -15.92 0.14 -8.84
C ASP A 50 -14.48 0.56 -9.16
N ARG A 51 -14.31 1.78 -9.69
CA ARG A 51 -12.98 2.36 -9.95
C ARG A 51 -12.17 2.48 -8.65
N THR A 52 -12.71 3.14 -7.63
CA THR A 52 -12.05 3.33 -6.33
C THR A 52 -11.79 2.00 -5.62
N ALA A 53 -12.74 1.07 -5.68
CA ALA A 53 -12.58 -0.27 -5.11
C ALA A 53 -11.44 -1.06 -5.79
N ARG A 54 -11.25 -0.94 -7.11
CA ARG A 54 -10.15 -1.58 -7.84
C ARG A 54 -8.79 -1.01 -7.44
N VAL A 55 -8.68 0.31 -7.33
CA VAL A 55 -7.47 0.99 -6.84
C VAL A 55 -7.16 0.54 -5.42
N LEU A 56 -8.15 0.59 -4.52
CA LEU A 56 -7.98 0.22 -3.12
C LEU A 56 -7.57 -1.25 -2.96
N ARG A 57 -8.16 -2.15 -3.75
CA ARG A 57 -7.76 -3.56 -3.77
C ARG A 57 -6.30 -3.73 -4.14
N TYR A 58 -5.82 -3.01 -5.15
CA TYR A 58 -4.41 -3.03 -5.53
C TYR A 58 -3.51 -2.49 -4.40
N LEU A 59 -3.81 -1.32 -3.84
CA LEU A 59 -3.03 -0.73 -2.74
C LEU A 59 -2.95 -1.65 -1.52
N ARG A 60 -4.04 -2.35 -1.19
CA ARG A 60 -4.08 -3.34 -0.10
C ARG A 60 -3.24 -4.58 -0.39
N SER A 61 -3.05 -4.93 -1.67
CA SER A 61 -2.30 -6.13 -2.09
C SER A 61 -0.78 -5.96 -2.14
N LEU A 62 -0.26 -4.74 -1.99
CA LEU A 62 1.18 -4.47 -2.00
C LEU A 62 1.95 -5.28 -0.93
N PRO A 63 3.28 -5.44 -1.01
CA PRO A 63 4.06 -6.14 0.01
C PRO A 63 3.83 -5.58 1.42
N ILE A 64 3.86 -6.44 2.44
CA ILE A 64 3.59 -6.01 3.82
C ILE A 64 4.70 -5.12 4.40
N ALA A 65 5.95 -5.35 3.96
CA ALA A 65 7.08 -4.50 4.32
C ALA A 65 6.85 -3.06 3.83
N GLY A 66 7.03 -2.09 4.71
CA GLY A 66 6.82 -0.67 4.42
C GLY A 66 5.36 -0.21 4.46
N LYS A 67 4.40 -1.11 4.72
CA LYS A 67 3.00 -0.70 4.89
C LYS A 67 2.80 0.05 6.20
N ASP A 68 2.04 1.12 6.10
CA ASP A 68 1.49 1.82 7.25
C ASP A 68 0.23 1.08 7.75
N VAL A 69 0.10 0.93 9.06
CA VAL A 69 -1.00 0.27 9.78
C VAL A 69 -1.51 1.19 10.90
N LEU A 70 -2.77 1.02 11.28
CA LEU A 70 -3.37 1.71 12.42
C LEU A 70 -3.22 0.87 13.69
N LEU A 71 -2.87 1.53 14.78
CA LEU A 71 -2.73 0.93 16.11
C LEU A 71 -3.61 1.70 17.08
N ALA A 72 -4.45 0.99 17.83
CA ALA A 72 -5.13 1.57 18.98
C ALA A 72 -4.16 1.55 20.18
N LEU A 73 -3.97 2.70 20.85
CA LEU A 73 -3.15 2.82 22.05
C LEU A 73 -3.93 2.52 23.35
N GLY A 74 -5.24 2.37 23.23
CA GLY A 74 -6.17 1.93 24.27
C GLY A 74 -7.33 1.16 23.62
N ASP A 75 -8.41 0.93 24.37
CA ASP A 75 -9.52 0.07 23.90
C ASP A 75 -10.27 0.64 22.68
N ASP A 76 -10.28 1.96 22.51
CA ASP A 76 -10.92 2.64 21.36
C ASP A 76 -10.13 3.89 20.90
N GLY A 77 -8.79 3.78 20.99
CA GLY A 77 -7.86 4.87 20.71
C GLY A 77 -7.16 5.41 21.96
N PRO A 78 -6.34 6.46 21.83
CA PRO A 78 -6.04 7.19 20.59
C PRO A 78 -5.27 6.32 19.57
N TRP A 79 -5.27 6.76 18.31
CA TRP A 79 -4.83 5.97 17.15
C TRP A 79 -3.45 6.40 16.67
N ALA A 80 -2.48 5.50 16.70
CA ALA A 80 -1.16 5.75 16.13
C ALA A 80 -1.02 5.11 14.74
N ILE A 81 -0.09 5.63 13.93
CA ILE A 81 0.30 5.02 12.66
C ILE A 81 1.62 4.29 12.86
N GLY A 82 1.59 2.97 12.69
CA GLY A 82 2.79 2.13 12.66
C GLY A 82 3.22 1.85 11.22
N ARG A 83 4.52 1.81 10.94
CA ARG A 83 5.08 1.31 9.69
C ARG A 83 5.73 -0.04 9.92
N ILE A 84 5.35 -1.03 9.13
CA ILE A 84 5.92 -2.39 9.20
C ILE A 84 7.35 -2.36 8.63
N VAL A 85 8.33 -2.78 9.42
CA VAL A 85 9.74 -2.88 9.03
C VAL A 85 10.22 -4.31 9.26
N ILE A 86 10.74 -4.97 8.22
CA ILE A 86 11.29 -6.32 8.36
C ILE A 86 12.71 -6.24 8.90
N GLY A 87 13.02 -7.00 9.95
CA GLY A 87 14.38 -7.15 10.49
C GLY A 87 14.70 -6.22 11.66
N ALA A 88 13.72 -5.52 12.22
CA ALA A 88 13.85 -4.72 13.44
C ALA A 88 13.15 -5.42 14.62
N ALA A 89 13.58 -5.15 15.86
CA ALA A 89 12.88 -5.62 17.05
C ALA A 89 11.43 -5.10 17.05
N GLY A 90 10.45 -5.98 17.22
CA GLY A 90 9.03 -5.64 17.09
C GLY A 90 8.50 -5.48 15.65
N ASN A 91 9.39 -5.48 14.64
CA ASN A 91 9.08 -5.35 13.21
C ASN A 91 8.16 -4.17 12.83
N MET A 92 8.17 -3.10 13.64
CA MET A 92 7.27 -1.95 13.46
C MET A 92 7.87 -0.68 14.05
N LEU A 93 7.71 0.44 13.35
CA LEU A 93 8.04 1.77 13.83
C LEU A 93 6.76 2.58 14.01
N VAL A 94 6.51 3.11 15.20
CA VAL A 94 5.39 4.02 15.43
C VAL A 94 5.86 5.45 15.13
N GLU A 95 5.13 6.16 14.28
CA GLU A 95 5.53 7.49 13.80
C GLU A 95 4.52 8.57 14.20
N GLY A 96 5.04 9.71 14.66
CA GLY A 96 4.26 10.93 14.89
C GLY A 96 3.37 10.90 16.13
N GLU A 97 2.55 11.95 16.25
CA GLU A 97 1.57 12.08 17.32
C GLU A 97 0.32 11.21 17.04
N PRO A 98 -0.33 10.67 18.09
CA PRO A 98 -1.59 9.95 17.95
C PRO A 98 -2.73 10.82 17.43
N PHE A 99 -3.70 10.19 16.77
CA PHE A 99 -4.94 10.78 16.32
C PHE A 99 -6.07 10.43 17.28
N ASP A 100 -6.90 11.40 17.65
CA ASP A 100 -8.10 11.13 18.47
C ASP A 100 -9.24 10.49 17.65
N ASP A 101 -9.26 10.71 16.34
CA ASP A 101 -10.27 10.18 15.43
C ASP A 101 -9.70 9.07 14.53
N TYR A 102 -10.35 7.91 14.57
CA TYR A 102 -10.02 6.77 13.72
C TYR A 102 -10.11 7.12 12.23
N SER A 103 -11.10 7.93 11.84
CA SER A 103 -11.32 8.30 10.44
C SER A 103 -10.17 9.17 9.91
N ALA A 104 -9.72 10.14 10.70
CA ALA A 104 -8.54 10.95 10.41
C ALA A 104 -7.27 10.09 10.27
N ALA A 105 -7.07 9.13 11.18
CA ALA A 105 -5.93 8.22 11.10
C ALA A 105 -5.99 7.37 9.82
N ALA A 106 -7.16 6.83 9.47
CA ALA A 106 -7.39 6.04 8.26
C ALA A 106 -7.14 6.83 6.97
N ARG A 107 -7.63 8.08 6.90
CA ARG A 107 -7.34 9.00 5.79
C ARG A 107 -5.84 9.25 5.64
N THR A 108 -5.14 9.50 6.74
CA THR A 108 -3.68 9.68 6.70
C THR A 108 -2.96 8.45 6.16
N VAL A 109 -3.31 7.24 6.61
CA VAL A 109 -2.74 5.99 6.07
C VAL A 109 -3.01 5.85 4.57
N LEU A 110 -4.23 6.13 4.12
CA LEU A 110 -4.58 6.07 2.70
C LEU A 110 -3.77 7.08 1.89
N ARG A 111 -3.66 8.34 2.34
CA ARG A 111 -2.86 9.39 1.69
C ARG A 111 -1.37 9.01 1.59
N ARG A 112 -0.79 8.43 2.65
CA ARG A 112 0.60 7.95 2.62
C ARG A 112 0.80 6.83 1.60
N ARG A 113 -0.11 5.86 1.56
CA ARG A 113 -0.08 4.76 0.57
C ARG A 113 -0.27 5.27 -0.86
N GLN A 114 -1.14 6.26 -1.05
CA GLN A 114 -1.33 6.93 -2.34
C GLN A 114 -0.06 7.65 -2.79
N ALA A 115 0.58 8.40 -1.90
CA ALA A 115 1.84 9.09 -2.21
C ALA A 115 2.95 8.10 -2.59
N GLN A 116 3.09 6.99 -1.84
CA GLN A 116 4.03 5.92 -2.19
C GLN A 116 3.71 5.30 -3.57
N PHE A 117 2.44 5.09 -3.87
CA PHE A 117 2.00 4.54 -5.16
C PHE A 117 2.35 5.46 -6.32
N VAL A 118 2.15 6.78 -6.18
CA VAL A 118 2.53 7.77 -7.20
C VAL A 118 4.05 7.87 -7.34
N ASN A 119 4.79 7.84 -6.24
CA ASN A 119 6.24 8.03 -6.24
C ASN A 119 7.04 6.80 -6.71
N ASN A 120 6.48 5.59 -6.57
CA ASN A 120 7.14 4.33 -6.95
C ASN A 120 6.73 3.80 -8.34
N GLY A 121 5.98 4.60 -9.11
CA GLY A 121 5.48 4.28 -10.45
C GLY A 121 6.38 4.72 -11.58
#